data_AF-A0A7Y8LZ71-F1
#
_entry.id   AF-A0A7Y8LZ71-F1
#
_cell.length_a   1.000
_cell.length_b   1.000
_cell.length_c   1.000
_cell.angle_alpha   90.00
_cell.angle_beta   90.00
_cell.angle_gamma   90.00
#
_symmetry.space_group_name_H-M   'P 1'
#
loop_
_entity.id
_entity.type
_entity.pdbx_description
1 polymer ?
#
loop_
_entity_poly.entity_id
_entity_poly.type
_entity_poly.pdbx_seq_one_letter_code
_entity_poly.pdbx_strand_id
1 'polypeptide(L)'
;MIVLVGIAALLSPMLFQAVPLPDRPMPPSFSAAEKSRLQREQKVDNRIRIYMAASDERQRAVQKAMAERNSEAVSVILRSWIDVLDYSLEDIQTNAGRKSRSKALRNYEIHLRKAVLSINDLKTKGTYEQLEEFEAWLKHAEEVRSRVVAILFPS
;
A
#
# COMPACT_ATOMS: atom_id res chain seq x y z
N MET A 1 27.60 -9.80 -59.23
CA MET A 1 26.89 -10.44 -58.12
C MET A 1 27.51 -9.93 -56.82
N ILE A 2 26.79 -9.07 -56.09
CA ILE A 2 26.82 -8.87 -54.63
C ILE A 2 25.56 -8.06 -54.33
N VAL A 3 24.61 -8.67 -53.63
CA VAL A 3 23.40 -8.03 -53.11
C VAL A 3 23.75 -7.53 -51.71
N LEU A 4 23.74 -6.22 -51.50
CA LEU A 4 23.87 -5.59 -50.19
C LEU A 4 22.51 -5.70 -49.47
N VAL A 5 22.39 -6.69 -48.59
CA VAL A 5 21.25 -6.80 -47.67
C VAL A 5 21.55 -5.94 -46.44
N GLY A 6 20.85 -4.81 -46.36
CA GLY A 6 20.85 -3.95 -45.18
C GLY A 6 20.15 -4.64 -44.01
N ILE A 7 20.88 -4.83 -42.92
CA ILE A 7 20.31 -5.22 -41.63
C ILE A 7 20.12 -3.93 -40.81
N ALA A 8 18.96 -3.31 -40.98
CA ALA A 8 18.48 -2.33 -40.02
C ALA A 8 18.07 -3.10 -38.75
N ALA A 9 18.94 -3.10 -37.74
CA ALA A 9 18.60 -3.57 -36.41
C ALA A 9 17.50 -2.66 -35.84
N LEU A 10 16.24 -3.11 -35.95
CA LEU A 10 15.12 -2.56 -35.18
C LEU A 10 15.35 -2.90 -33.71
N LEU A 11 16.15 -2.08 -33.04
CA LEU A 11 16.12 -1.95 -31.58
C LEU A 11 14.75 -1.36 -31.24
N SER A 12 13.73 -2.22 -31.06
CA SER A 12 12.51 -1.80 -30.38
C SER A 12 12.93 -1.33 -28.99
N PRO A 13 12.78 -0.04 -28.65
CA PRO A 13 12.81 0.32 -27.24
C PRO A 13 11.60 -0.38 -26.66
N MET A 14 11.81 -1.42 -25.85
CA MET A 14 10.82 -1.80 -24.86
C MET A 14 10.62 -0.54 -24.01
N LEU A 15 9.60 0.24 -24.37
CA LEU A 15 9.14 1.38 -23.61
C LEU A 15 8.81 0.82 -22.23
N PHE A 16 9.72 1.01 -21.28
CA PHE A 16 9.38 1.02 -19.87
C PHE A 16 8.34 2.12 -19.72
N GLN A 17 7.06 1.77 -19.84
CA GLN A 17 5.99 2.69 -19.47
C GLN A 17 6.17 2.93 -17.98
N ALA A 18 6.69 4.11 -17.65
CA ALA A 18 6.71 4.60 -16.29
C ALA A 18 5.26 4.60 -15.83
N VAL A 19 4.96 3.72 -14.87
CA VAL A 19 3.58 3.52 -14.43
C VAL A 19 3.26 4.68 -13.47
N PRO A 20 2.36 5.61 -13.83
CA PRO A 20 2.16 6.82 -13.06
C PRO A 20 1.63 6.48 -11.66
N LEU A 21 1.92 7.34 -10.69
CA LEU A 21 1.23 7.33 -9.40
C LEU A 21 -0.25 7.73 -9.60
N PRO A 22 -1.14 7.46 -8.63
CA PRO A 22 -2.49 8.01 -8.63
C PRO A 22 -2.52 9.51 -8.94
N ASP A 23 -3.53 9.94 -9.70
CA ASP A 23 -3.72 11.35 -10.08
C ASP A 23 -4.00 12.25 -8.87
N ARG A 24 -4.55 11.67 -7.80
CA ARG A 24 -4.74 12.41 -6.55
C ARG A 24 -3.40 12.68 -5.84
N PRO A 25 -3.29 13.83 -5.15
CA PRO A 25 -2.08 14.14 -4.40
C PRO A 25 -1.81 13.10 -3.30
N MET A 26 -0.54 12.77 -3.07
CA MET A 26 -0.16 11.93 -1.93
C MET A 26 -0.61 12.59 -0.62
N PRO A 27 -1.35 11.86 0.24
CA PRO A 27 -1.83 12.38 1.52
C PRO A 27 -0.73 13.02 2.37
N PRO A 28 -1.06 14.01 3.22
CA PRO A 28 -0.13 14.56 4.21
C PRO A 28 0.37 13.47 5.17
N SER A 29 -0.41 12.42 5.35
CA SER A 29 -0.10 11.21 6.12
C SER A 29 1.17 10.50 5.68
N PHE A 30 1.66 10.68 4.44
CA PHE A 30 2.99 10.19 4.05
C PHE A 30 4.09 11.18 4.45
N SER A 31 5.16 10.67 5.04
CA SER A 31 6.38 11.43 5.31
C SER A 31 7.06 11.88 4.00
N ALA A 32 7.90 12.92 4.08
CA ALA A 32 8.66 13.40 2.94
C ALA A 32 9.55 12.30 2.32
N ALA A 33 10.12 11.42 3.16
CA ALA A 33 10.93 10.29 2.72
C ALA A 33 10.08 9.25 1.96
N GLU A 34 8.89 8.91 2.46
CA GLU A 34 7.95 8.00 1.78
C GLU A 34 7.52 8.57 0.42
N LYS A 35 7.12 9.85 0.39
CA LYS A 35 6.74 10.56 -0.85
C LYS A 35 7.86 10.53 -1.88
N SER A 36 9.08 10.86 -1.46
CA SER A 36 10.26 10.84 -2.34
C SER A 36 10.58 9.43 -2.86
N ARG A 37 10.38 8.39 -2.06
CA ARG A 37 10.57 7.00 -2.50
C ARG A 37 9.51 6.58 -3.51
N LEU A 38 8.24 6.92 -3.28
CA LEU A 38 7.14 6.61 -4.19
C LEU A 38 7.30 7.32 -5.54
N GLN A 39 7.66 8.60 -5.53
CA GLN A 39 7.85 9.40 -6.77
C GLN A 39 8.97 8.86 -7.66
N ARG A 40 10.02 8.29 -7.07
CA ARG A 40 11.16 7.73 -7.82
C ARG A 40 10.92 6.31 -8.30
N GLU A 41 9.92 5.61 -7.76
CA GLU A 41 9.71 4.19 -8.04
C GLU A 41 8.68 3.95 -9.15
N GLN A 42 9.16 3.36 -10.25
CA GLN A 42 8.38 3.12 -11.45
C GLN A 42 7.64 1.77 -11.43
N LYS A 43 8.10 0.81 -10.62
CA LYS A 43 7.52 -0.53 -10.54
C LYS A 43 6.50 -0.61 -9.41
N VAL A 44 5.26 -0.91 -9.75
CA VAL A 44 4.16 -1.11 -8.78
C VAL A 44 4.53 -2.12 -7.68
N ASP A 45 5.21 -3.22 -8.00
CA ASP A 45 5.64 -4.20 -6.99
C ASP A 45 6.60 -3.61 -5.95
N ASN A 46 7.45 -2.67 -6.35
CA ASN A 46 8.34 -1.97 -5.42
C ASN A 46 7.58 -0.90 -4.63
N ARG A 47 6.63 -0.19 -5.24
CA ARG A 47 5.72 0.72 -4.53
C ARG A 47 4.89 0.01 -3.46
N ILE A 48 4.38 -1.18 -3.76
CA ILE A 48 3.69 -2.04 -2.78
C ILE A 48 4.57 -2.30 -1.55
N ARG A 49 5.88 -2.56 -1.73
CA ARG A 49 6.80 -2.74 -0.60
C ARG A 49 7.01 -1.46 0.20
N ILE A 50 6.97 -0.29 -0.45
CA ILE A 50 7.01 1.01 0.24
C ILE A 50 5.74 1.19 1.09
N TYR A 51 4.56 0.88 0.54
CA TYR A 51 3.30 0.92 1.31
C TYR A 51 3.30 -0.05 2.49
N MET A 52 3.86 -1.25 2.33
CA MET A 52 4.04 -2.19 3.45
C MET A 52 4.91 -1.60 4.56
N ALA A 53 6.04 -1.00 4.20
CA ALA A 53 6.93 -0.37 5.19
C ALA A 53 6.24 0.80 5.91
N ALA A 54 5.51 1.64 5.18
CA ALA A 54 4.70 2.72 5.74
C ALA A 54 3.65 2.18 6.73
N SER A 55 2.99 1.08 6.36
CA SER A 55 1.99 0.40 7.17
C SER A 55 2.61 -0.19 8.46
N ASP A 56 3.78 -0.83 8.37
CA ASP A 56 4.55 -1.31 9.53
C ASP A 56 4.92 -0.17 10.50
N GLU A 57 5.37 0.97 9.97
CA GLU A 57 5.72 2.14 10.79
C GLU A 57 4.52 2.64 11.59
N ARG A 58 3.33 2.67 10.97
CA ARG A 58 2.09 3.09 11.64
C ARG A 58 1.63 2.08 12.67
N GLN A 59 1.73 0.77 12.39
CA GLN A 59 1.44 -0.27 13.37
C GLN A 59 2.30 -0.11 14.63
N ARG A 60 3.61 0.09 14.46
CA ARG A 60 4.54 0.33 15.59
C ARG A 60 4.20 1.62 16.33
N ALA A 61 3.81 2.66 15.61
CA ALA A 61 3.40 3.93 16.20
C ALA A 61 2.12 3.78 17.05
N VAL A 62 1.11 3.02 16.59
CA VAL A 62 -0.09 2.70 17.39
C VAL A 62 0.30 1.93 18.65
N GLN A 63 1.14 0.90 18.53
CA GLN A 63 1.61 0.12 19.68
C GLN A 63 2.33 0.99 20.71
N LYS A 64 3.20 1.90 20.24
CA LYS A 64 3.90 2.86 21.09
C LYS A 64 2.93 3.82 21.79
N ALA A 65 2.01 4.44 21.04
CA ALA A 65 1.02 5.37 21.60
C ALA A 65 0.10 4.69 22.62
N MET A 66 -0.28 3.44 22.38
CA MET A 66 -1.02 2.61 23.35
C MET A 66 -0.22 2.38 24.63
N ALA A 67 1.07 2.04 24.52
CA ALA A 67 1.95 1.85 25.68
C ALA A 67 2.14 3.14 26.49
N GLU A 68 2.18 4.29 25.81
CA GLU A 68 2.26 5.63 26.40
C GLU A 68 0.90 6.16 26.90
N ARG A 69 -0.19 5.39 26.72
CA ARG A 69 -1.58 5.79 27.03
C ARG A 69 -1.98 7.11 26.37
N ASN A 70 -1.43 7.40 25.20
CA ASN A 70 -1.73 8.60 24.44
C ASN A 70 -2.89 8.33 23.46
N SER A 71 -4.12 8.51 23.95
CA SER A 71 -5.33 8.21 23.19
C SER A 71 -5.45 9.04 21.90
N GLU A 72 -5.13 10.33 21.98
CA GLU A 72 -5.17 11.23 20.82
C GLU A 72 -4.22 10.76 19.71
N ALA A 73 -2.99 10.39 20.07
CA ALA A 73 -2.03 9.88 19.11
C ALA A 73 -2.52 8.59 18.43
N VAL A 74 -3.15 7.66 19.18
CA VAL A 74 -3.72 6.44 18.58
C VAL A 74 -4.74 6.79 17.50
N SER A 75 -5.69 7.67 17.79
CA SER A 75 -6.71 8.08 16.82
C SER A 75 -6.10 8.75 15.59
N VAL A 76 -5.14 9.67 15.78
CA VAL A 76 -4.44 10.34 14.67
C VAL A 76 -3.69 9.34 13.79
N ILE A 77 -2.99 8.37 14.40
CA ILE A 77 -2.21 7.37 13.66
C ILE A 77 -3.14 6.42 12.89
N LEU A 78 -4.26 5.97 13.47
CA LEU A 78 -5.21 5.09 12.79
C LEU A 78 -5.81 5.78 11.56
N ARG A 79 -6.24 7.04 11.68
CA ARG A 79 -6.75 7.82 10.53
C ARG A 79 -5.67 8.03 9.47
N SER A 80 -4.46 8.38 9.88
CA SER A 80 -3.32 8.51 8.98
C SER A 80 -3.00 7.19 8.24
N TRP A 81 -3.23 6.06 8.90
CA TRP A 81 -3.04 4.75 8.31
C TRP A 81 -4.12 4.43 7.26
N ILE A 82 -5.38 4.81 7.50
CA ILE A 82 -6.45 4.70 6.49
C ILE A 82 -6.05 5.43 5.19
N ASP A 83 -5.52 6.65 5.26
CA ASP A 83 -5.07 7.39 4.08
C ASP A 83 -4.03 6.63 3.25
N VAL A 84 -3.08 5.97 3.93
CA VAL A 84 -2.05 5.14 3.28
C VAL A 84 -2.68 3.92 2.62
N LEU A 85 -3.62 3.26 3.29
CA LEU A 85 -4.34 2.12 2.73
C LEU A 85 -5.12 2.51 1.47
N ASP A 86 -5.85 3.62 1.51
CA ASP A 86 -6.58 4.11 0.34
C ASP A 86 -5.66 4.45 -0.82
N TYR A 87 -4.54 5.12 -0.54
CA TYR A 87 -3.62 5.55 -1.59
C TYR A 87 -2.94 4.34 -2.24
N SER A 88 -2.54 3.38 -1.40
CA SER A 88 -1.98 2.12 -1.88
C SER A 88 -2.97 1.35 -2.74
N LEU A 89 -4.24 1.29 -2.34
CA LEU A 89 -5.26 0.53 -3.06
C LEU A 89 -5.51 1.13 -4.44
N GLU A 90 -5.63 2.44 -4.53
CA GLU A 90 -5.83 3.15 -5.81
C GLU A 90 -4.64 2.95 -6.74
N ASP A 91 -3.41 3.10 -6.24
CA ASP A 91 -2.20 2.83 -7.02
C ASP A 91 -2.19 1.38 -7.51
N ILE A 92 -2.47 0.42 -6.63
CA ILE A 92 -2.52 -1.01 -6.98
C ILE A 92 -3.61 -1.28 -8.02
N GLN A 93 -4.82 -0.74 -7.85
CA GLN A 93 -5.93 -0.94 -8.79
C GLN A 93 -5.61 -0.39 -10.18
N THR A 94 -4.97 0.78 -10.24
CA THR A 94 -4.60 1.43 -11.49
C THR A 94 -3.45 0.70 -12.18
N ASN A 95 -2.49 0.19 -11.41
CA ASN A 95 -1.16 -0.12 -11.91
C ASN A 95 -0.73 -1.59 -11.79
N ALA A 96 -1.43 -2.40 -11.00
CA ALA A 96 -1.15 -3.84 -10.93
C ALA A 96 -1.58 -4.58 -12.20
N GLY A 97 -2.50 -4.02 -12.99
CA GLY A 97 -3.09 -4.68 -14.16
C GLY A 97 -3.71 -6.05 -13.81
N ARG A 98 -3.72 -7.00 -14.74
CA ARG A 98 -4.15 -8.39 -14.49
C ARG A 98 -3.08 -9.25 -13.77
N LYS A 99 -2.15 -8.67 -13.01
CA LYS A 99 -1.09 -9.42 -12.31
C LYS A 99 -1.61 -10.13 -11.06
N SER A 100 -2.58 -11.04 -11.24
CA SER A 100 -3.08 -11.99 -10.23
C SER A 100 -1.97 -12.78 -9.53
N ARG A 101 -0.76 -12.82 -10.13
CA ARG A 101 0.40 -13.55 -9.63
C ARG A 101 1.51 -12.70 -8.99
N SER A 102 1.34 -11.38 -8.78
CA SER A 102 2.39 -10.58 -8.13
C SER A 102 2.69 -11.10 -6.71
N LYS A 103 3.96 -11.43 -6.45
CA LYS A 103 4.42 -11.82 -5.10
C LYS A 103 4.31 -10.65 -4.14
N ALA A 104 4.54 -9.41 -4.62
CA ALA A 104 4.40 -8.23 -3.79
C ALA A 104 2.93 -8.03 -3.36
N LEU A 105 1.98 -8.19 -4.29
CA LEU A 105 0.55 -8.05 -3.97
C LEU A 105 0.06 -9.14 -3.01
N ARG A 106 0.49 -10.40 -3.18
CA ARG A 106 0.19 -11.46 -2.19
C ARG A 106 0.77 -11.15 -0.82
N ASN A 107 2.01 -10.67 -0.77
CA ASN A 107 2.62 -10.26 0.50
C ASN A 107 1.87 -9.09 1.14
N TYR A 108 1.33 -8.18 0.32
CA TYR A 108 0.51 -7.07 0.81
C TYR A 108 -0.81 -7.55 1.43
N GLU A 109 -1.51 -8.50 0.80
CA GLU A 109 -2.70 -9.12 1.40
C GLU A 109 -2.37 -9.79 2.75
N ILE A 110 -1.31 -10.59 2.79
CA ILE A 110 -0.86 -11.25 4.02
C ILE A 110 -0.52 -10.23 5.11
N HIS A 111 0.12 -9.13 4.71
CA HIS A 111 0.44 -8.01 5.59
C HIS A 111 -0.83 -7.40 6.19
N LEU A 112 -1.83 -7.07 5.36
CA LEU A 112 -3.11 -6.53 5.83
C LEU A 112 -3.81 -7.47 6.80
N ARG A 113 -3.85 -8.78 6.48
CA ARG A 113 -4.43 -9.79 7.39
C ARG A 113 -3.74 -9.80 8.75
N LYS A 114 -2.40 -9.71 8.80
CA LYS A 114 -1.65 -9.64 10.06
C LYS A 114 -1.91 -8.33 10.81
N ALA A 115 -1.98 -7.21 10.08
CA ALA A 115 -2.27 -5.90 10.67
C ALA A 115 -3.67 -5.89 11.30
N VAL A 116 -4.69 -6.43 10.62
CA VAL A 116 -6.05 -6.60 11.15
C VAL A 116 -6.04 -7.39 12.45
N LEU A 117 -5.38 -8.56 12.47
CA LEU A 117 -5.28 -9.37 13.69
C LEU A 117 -4.59 -8.61 14.83
N SER A 118 -3.49 -7.90 14.53
CA SER A 118 -2.77 -7.11 15.53
C SER A 118 -3.61 -5.95 16.08
N ILE A 119 -4.33 -5.23 15.22
CA ILE A 119 -5.15 -4.11 15.67
C ILE A 119 -6.37 -4.61 16.43
N ASN A 120 -6.96 -5.74 16.03
CA ASN A 120 -8.05 -6.34 16.79
C ASN A 120 -7.61 -6.78 18.20
N ASP A 121 -6.39 -7.32 18.35
CA ASP A 121 -5.82 -7.60 19.68
C ASP A 121 -5.60 -6.31 20.49
N LEU A 122 -5.08 -5.24 19.88
CA LEU A 122 -4.91 -3.95 20.55
C LEU A 122 -6.24 -3.32 20.96
N LYS A 123 -7.29 -3.45 20.14
CA LYS A 123 -8.64 -2.97 20.45
C LYS A 123 -9.15 -3.54 21.77
N THR A 124 -8.89 -4.82 22.06
CA THR A 124 -9.31 -5.45 23.34
C THR A 124 -8.62 -4.86 24.57
N LYS A 125 -7.51 -4.13 24.36
CA LYS A 125 -6.70 -3.49 25.40
C LYS A 125 -6.89 -1.97 25.45
N GLY A 126 -7.62 -1.40 24.49
CA GLY A 126 -7.87 0.04 24.35
C GLY A 126 -8.93 0.55 25.31
N THR A 127 -9.02 1.88 25.43
CA THR A 127 -10.10 2.53 26.17
C THR A 127 -11.36 2.61 25.31
N TYR A 128 -12.51 2.86 25.96
CA TYR A 128 -13.79 3.04 25.26
C TYR A 128 -13.74 4.19 24.23
N GLU A 129 -13.02 5.27 24.55
CA GLU A 129 -12.84 6.44 23.67
C GLU A 129 -12.11 6.10 22.36
N GLN A 130 -11.30 5.03 22.34
CA GLN A 130 -10.54 4.60 21.17
C GLN A 130 -11.27 3.54 20.34
N LEU A 131 -12.37 2.98 20.88
CA LEU A 131 -13.04 1.83 20.29
C LEU A 131 -13.56 2.12 18.89
N GLU A 132 -14.16 3.29 18.69
CA GLU A 132 -14.71 3.71 17.39
C GLU A 132 -13.62 3.81 16.32
N GLU A 133 -12.46 4.38 16.65
CA GLU A 133 -11.34 4.51 15.71
C GLU A 133 -10.73 3.16 15.35
N PHE A 134 -10.62 2.26 16.32
CA PHE A 134 -10.19 0.88 16.07
C PHE A 134 -11.18 0.16 15.14
N GLU A 135 -12.48 0.31 15.37
CA GLU A 135 -13.51 -0.35 14.56
C GLU A 135 -13.59 0.23 13.15
N ALA A 136 -13.49 1.55 13.01
CA ALA A 136 -13.40 2.23 11.72
C ALA A 136 -12.18 1.71 10.94
N TRP A 137 -11.00 1.66 11.57
CA TRP A 137 -9.79 1.15 10.93
C TRP A 137 -9.92 -0.32 10.54
N LEU A 138 -10.42 -1.18 11.44
CA LEU A 138 -10.58 -2.62 11.19
C LEU A 138 -11.51 -2.89 10.01
N LYS A 139 -12.65 -2.21 9.99
CA LYS A 139 -13.62 -2.30 8.88
C LYS A 139 -12.95 -1.89 7.56
N HIS A 140 -12.28 -0.75 7.56
CA HIS A 140 -11.64 -0.20 6.36
C HIS A 140 -10.50 -1.09 5.84
N ALA A 141 -9.66 -1.60 6.74
CA ALA A 141 -8.57 -2.49 6.37
C ALA A 141 -9.07 -3.80 5.75
N GLU A 142 -10.19 -4.35 6.25
CA GLU A 142 -10.83 -5.53 5.64
C GLU A 142 -11.47 -5.24 4.29
N GLU A 143 -12.06 -4.06 4.08
CA GLU A 143 -12.55 -3.61 2.78
C GLU A 143 -11.41 -3.51 1.75
N VAL A 144 -10.30 -2.88 2.13
CA VAL A 144 -9.09 -2.79 1.30
C VAL A 144 -8.53 -4.17 1.00
N ARG A 145 -8.41 -5.05 2.01
CA ARG A 145 -7.94 -6.42 1.83
C ARG A 145 -8.83 -7.20 0.87
N SER A 146 -10.15 -7.08 0.99
CA SER A 146 -11.11 -7.74 0.11
C SER A 146 -10.96 -7.30 -1.34
N ARG A 147 -10.72 -6.01 -1.59
CA ARG A 147 -10.41 -5.50 -2.93
C ARG A 147 -9.08 -6.01 -3.47
N VAL A 148 -8.05 -6.10 -2.63
CA VAL A 148 -6.76 -6.71 -3.00
C VAL A 148 -6.93 -8.20 -3.38
N VAL A 149 -7.74 -8.95 -2.63
CA VAL A 149 -8.08 -10.34 -2.93
C VAL A 149 -8.78 -10.45 -4.29
N ALA A 150 -9.73 -9.57 -4.61
CA ALA A 150 -10.40 -9.56 -5.91
C ALA A 150 -9.43 -9.31 -7.08
N ILE A 151 -8.37 -8.52 -6.88
CA ILE A 151 -7.30 -8.33 -7.88
C ILE A 151 -6.43 -9.58 -8.02
N LEU A 152 -6.13 -10.26 -6.91
CA LEU A 152 -5.34 -11.50 -6.90
C LEU A 152 -6.09 -12.70 -7.51
N PHE A 153 -7.40 -12.76 -7.34
CA PHE A 153 -8.24 -13.88 -7.79
C PHE A 153 -9.46 -13.35 -8.55
N PRO A 154 -9.26 -12.86 -9.79
CA PRO A 154 -10.37 -12.38 -10.62
C PRO A 154 -11.27 -13.57 -11.02
N SER A 155 -12.57 -13.44 -10.76
CA SER A 155 -13.60 -14.39 -11.19
C SER A 155 -13.91 -14.31 -12.68
#